data_AF-A0A7Y3ETB2-F1
#
_entry.id   AF-A0A7Y3ETB2-F1
#
_cell.length_a   1.000
_cell.length_b   1.000
_cell.length_c   1.000
_cell.angle_alpha   90.00
_cell.angle_beta   90.00
_cell.angle_gamma   90.00
#
_symmetry.space_group_name_H-M   'P 1'
#
loop_
_entity.id
_entity.type
_entity.pdbx_description
1 polymer ?
#
loop_
_entity_poly.entity_id
_entity_poly.type
_entity_poly.pdbx_seq_one_letter_code
_entity_poly.pdbx_strand_id
1 'polypeptide(L)'
;RPIGIVDLGTGATLYNGLSAILSSVGRPAPTAFYLGLRAGVADDGHGVPLAFLYNALDSTGFKRTPGLLTLLEMVCTDDHGSVARYLETETGFEPVFAAGVAGVADWGLATVHETIRTVAGELVLAADLVPHRHVDLRAAAIDAFGLFWRSPTGPEARVWGAYPFEDGWGSDAMTHPIAQRQLPTAAVRRQPHRHWWHGGAERLSGPSTRALLRLRRSSLELAPKIRARLG
;
A
#
# COMPACT_ATOMS: atom_id res chain seq x y z
N ARG A 1 0.50 21.11 -20.49
CA ARG A 1 -0.07 19.73 -20.43
C ARG A 1 -0.75 19.60 -19.07
N PRO A 2 -1.94 18.98 -18.96
CA PRO A 2 -2.53 18.72 -17.64
C PRO A 2 -1.59 17.82 -16.84
N ILE A 3 -1.39 18.15 -15.56
CA ILE A 3 -0.59 17.38 -14.61
C ILE A 3 -1.58 16.64 -13.71
N GLY A 4 -1.42 15.32 -13.64
CA GLY A 4 -2.18 14.45 -12.74
C GLY A 4 -1.27 13.93 -11.64
N ILE A 5 -1.81 13.81 -10.42
CA ILE A 5 -1.13 13.11 -9.31
C ILE A 5 -1.88 11.82 -8.99
N VAL A 6 -1.13 10.78 -8.62
CA VAL A 6 -1.66 9.52 -8.10
C VAL A 6 -1.03 9.31 -6.71
N ASP A 7 -1.85 9.05 -5.70
CA ASP A 7 -1.41 9.01 -4.29
C ASP A 7 -2.08 7.86 -3.53
N LEU A 8 -1.29 7.16 -2.69
CA LEU A 8 -1.77 6.10 -1.80
C LEU A 8 -2.25 6.64 -0.44
N GLY A 9 -1.93 7.89 -0.13
CA GLY A 9 -2.43 8.62 1.01
C GLY A 9 -3.96 8.69 1.02
N THR A 10 -4.54 9.00 2.17
CA THR A 10 -6.00 8.98 2.34
C THR A 10 -6.57 10.30 2.85
N GLY A 11 -5.69 11.23 3.22
CA GLY A 11 -6.04 12.51 3.81
C GLY A 11 -6.03 13.69 2.85
N ALA A 12 -5.73 13.49 1.56
CA ALA A 12 -5.61 14.54 0.53
C ALA A 12 -4.60 15.67 0.86
N THR A 13 -3.69 15.48 1.82
CA THR A 13 -2.75 16.53 2.26
C THR A 13 -1.84 17.03 1.13
N LEU A 14 -1.30 16.11 0.31
CA LEU A 14 -0.47 16.47 -0.83
C LEU A 14 -1.26 17.28 -1.87
N TYR A 15 -2.47 16.82 -2.21
CA TYR A 15 -3.38 17.52 -3.11
C TYR A 15 -3.72 18.93 -2.62
N ASN A 16 -4.09 19.10 -1.35
CA ASN A 16 -4.45 20.41 -0.79
C ASN A 16 -3.24 21.35 -0.80
N GLY A 17 -2.07 20.87 -0.36
CA GLY A 17 -0.83 21.65 -0.35
C GLY A 17 -0.41 22.11 -1.76
N LEU A 18 -0.43 21.21 -2.74
CA LEU A 18 -0.09 21.53 -4.12
C LEU A 18 -1.12 22.48 -4.75
N SER A 19 -2.42 22.29 -4.46
CA SER A 19 -3.48 23.16 -4.96
C SER A 19 -3.34 24.59 -4.44
N ALA A 20 -2.99 24.76 -3.16
CA ALA A 20 -2.73 26.07 -2.57
C ALA A 20 -1.55 26.79 -3.25
N ILE A 21 -0.43 26.08 -3.51
CA ILE A 21 0.74 26.61 -4.21
C ILE A 21 0.39 27.01 -5.65
N LEU A 22 -0.34 26.16 -6.37
CA LEU A 22 -0.75 26.47 -7.75
C LEU A 22 -1.70 27.67 -7.80
N SER A 23 -2.64 27.74 -6.87
CA SER A 23 -3.56 28.87 -6.75
C SER A 23 -2.83 30.18 -6.48
N SER A 24 -1.75 30.18 -5.68
CA SER A 24 -0.99 31.40 -5.38
C SER A 24 -0.26 31.97 -6.60
N VAL A 25 -0.08 31.18 -7.66
CA VAL A 25 0.50 31.61 -8.94
C VAL A 25 -0.52 31.65 -10.09
N GLY A 26 -1.82 31.68 -9.76
CA GLY A 26 -2.91 31.77 -10.74
C GLY A 26 -3.09 30.53 -11.61
N ARG A 27 -2.67 29.36 -11.12
CA ARG A 27 -2.81 28.06 -11.79
C ARG A 27 -3.93 27.23 -11.16
N PRO A 28 -4.64 26.42 -11.95
CA PRO A 28 -5.69 25.55 -11.42
C PRO A 28 -5.11 24.42 -10.57
N ALA A 29 -5.94 23.89 -9.66
CA ALA A 29 -5.63 22.67 -8.93
C ALA A 29 -5.33 21.50 -9.88
N PRO A 30 -4.45 20.56 -9.50
CA PRO A 30 -4.12 19.41 -10.34
C PRO A 30 -5.28 18.42 -10.35
N THR A 31 -5.37 17.58 -11.38
CA THR A 31 -6.22 16.38 -11.28
C THR A 31 -5.55 15.37 -10.35
N ALA A 32 -6.29 14.78 -9.43
CA ALA A 32 -5.72 13.92 -8.40
C ALA A 32 -6.52 12.64 -8.24
N PHE A 33 -5.83 11.49 -8.28
CA PHE A 33 -6.40 10.16 -8.08
C PHE A 33 -5.82 9.54 -6.82
N TYR A 34 -6.67 9.30 -5.85
CA TYR A 34 -6.32 8.73 -4.56
C TYR A 34 -6.82 7.29 -4.49
N LEU A 35 -6.03 6.40 -3.87
CA LEU A 35 -6.48 5.02 -3.62
C LEU A 35 -7.80 5.03 -2.85
N GLY A 36 -7.94 5.90 -1.87
CA GLY A 36 -9.23 6.20 -1.26
C GLY A 36 -9.15 7.35 -0.27
N LEU A 37 -10.32 7.86 0.13
CA LEU A 37 -10.42 9.04 0.99
C LEU A 37 -11.00 8.68 2.35
N ARG A 38 -10.32 9.14 3.41
CA ARG A 38 -10.80 9.00 4.79
C ARG A 38 -11.91 10.01 5.11
N ALA A 39 -12.66 9.76 6.17
CA ALA A 39 -13.65 10.71 6.64
C ALA A 39 -12.98 11.99 7.16
N GLY A 40 -13.63 13.14 6.97
CA GLY A 40 -13.11 14.43 7.44
C GLY A 40 -11.99 15.01 6.57
N VAL A 41 -11.83 14.56 5.33
CA VAL A 41 -11.06 15.31 4.32
C VAL A 41 -11.78 16.64 4.09
N ALA A 42 -11.08 17.75 4.34
CA ALA A 42 -11.61 19.09 4.12
C ALA A 42 -11.44 19.49 2.64
N ASP A 43 -12.45 20.17 2.10
CA ASP A 43 -12.32 20.93 0.87
C ASP A 43 -11.82 22.33 1.23
N ASP A 44 -10.54 22.58 0.95
CA ASP A 44 -9.89 23.87 1.21
C ASP A 44 -10.21 24.91 0.11
N GLY A 45 -11.30 24.74 -0.63
CA GLY A 45 -11.74 25.62 -1.71
C GLY A 45 -11.17 25.25 -3.08
N HIS A 46 -10.64 24.03 -3.21
CA HIS A 46 -10.00 23.53 -4.43
C HIS A 46 -10.74 22.33 -5.04
N GLY A 47 -11.79 21.85 -4.38
CA GLY A 47 -12.48 20.61 -4.71
C GLY A 47 -11.90 19.43 -3.94
N VAL A 48 -12.40 18.24 -4.26
CA VAL A 48 -12.00 16.99 -3.63
C VAL A 48 -11.34 16.09 -4.67
N PRO A 49 -10.22 15.41 -4.36
CA PRO A 49 -9.59 14.49 -5.29
C PRO A 49 -10.50 13.29 -5.60
N LEU A 50 -10.24 12.61 -6.71
CA LEU A 50 -10.99 11.43 -7.13
C LEU A 50 -10.54 10.22 -6.28
N ALA A 51 -11.50 9.50 -5.71
CA ALA A 51 -11.24 8.28 -4.96
C ALA A 51 -11.46 7.03 -5.84
N PHE A 52 -10.49 6.12 -5.88
CA PHE A 52 -10.58 4.91 -6.71
C PHE A 52 -11.26 3.74 -5.99
N LEU A 53 -10.71 3.30 -4.86
CA LEU A 53 -11.14 2.07 -4.19
C LEU A 53 -12.25 2.30 -3.17
N TYR A 54 -12.15 3.38 -2.39
CA TYR A 54 -13.13 3.73 -1.37
C TYR A 54 -13.21 5.23 -1.14
N ASN A 55 -14.40 5.73 -0.84
CA ASN A 55 -14.62 7.10 -0.43
C ASN A 55 -15.44 7.12 0.87
N ALA A 56 -14.81 7.53 1.97
CA ALA A 56 -15.49 7.59 3.25
C ALA A 56 -16.39 8.83 3.39
N LEU A 57 -16.28 9.82 2.50
CA LEU A 57 -17.14 11.01 2.51
C LEU A 57 -18.58 10.68 2.12
N ASP A 58 -18.76 9.78 1.15
CA ASP A 58 -20.06 9.33 0.65
C ASP A 58 -20.38 7.87 1.07
N SER A 59 -19.50 7.24 1.86
CA SER A 59 -19.59 5.84 2.28
C SER A 59 -19.64 4.83 1.11
N THR A 60 -18.99 5.14 -0.01
CA THR A 60 -18.94 4.27 -1.20
C THR A 60 -17.63 3.49 -1.32
N GLY A 61 -17.67 2.48 -2.20
CA GLY A 61 -16.52 1.62 -2.53
C GLY A 61 -16.25 0.55 -1.48
N PHE A 62 -15.03 0.02 -1.50
CA PHE A 62 -14.64 -1.13 -0.72
C PHE A 62 -13.91 -0.71 0.55
N LYS A 63 -14.60 -0.85 1.68
CA LYS A 63 -14.05 -0.51 3.00
C LYS A 63 -12.72 -1.23 3.26
N ARG A 64 -11.90 -0.60 4.11
CA ARG A 64 -10.55 -0.98 4.52
C ARG A 64 -10.29 -2.51 4.47
N THR A 65 -9.54 -2.93 3.44
CA THR A 65 -9.04 -4.29 3.30
C THR A 65 -7.69 -4.41 4.03
N PRO A 66 -7.59 -5.19 5.13
CA PRO A 66 -6.36 -5.27 5.92
C PRO A 66 -5.16 -5.72 5.07
N GLY A 67 -4.04 -5.00 5.19
CA GLY A 67 -2.80 -5.29 4.46
C GLY A 67 -2.73 -4.79 3.02
N LEU A 68 -3.84 -4.32 2.44
CA LEU A 68 -3.85 -3.83 1.07
C LEU A 68 -2.94 -2.62 0.88
N LEU A 69 -2.97 -1.67 1.83
CA LEU A 69 -2.08 -0.51 1.80
C LEU A 69 -0.61 -0.95 1.85
N THR A 70 -0.27 -1.93 2.70
CA THR A 70 1.10 -2.45 2.78
C THR A 70 1.52 -3.09 1.45
N LEU A 71 0.67 -3.88 0.80
CA LEU A 71 0.99 -4.42 -0.52
C LEU A 71 1.19 -3.30 -1.56
N LEU A 72 0.32 -2.28 -1.54
CA LEU A 72 0.40 -1.15 -2.47
C LEU A 72 1.67 -0.33 -2.25
N GLU A 73 2.06 -0.09 -1.01
CA GLU A 73 3.34 0.53 -0.66
C GLU A 73 4.51 -0.29 -1.21
N MET A 74 4.49 -1.62 -1.10
CA MET A 74 5.56 -2.49 -1.64
C MET A 74 5.68 -2.41 -3.16
N VAL A 75 4.56 -2.37 -3.89
CA VAL A 75 4.58 -2.32 -5.37
C VAL A 75 4.79 -0.92 -5.93
N CYS A 76 4.60 0.12 -5.12
CA CYS A 76 4.86 1.52 -5.47
C CYS A 76 6.18 2.04 -4.88
N THR A 77 6.98 1.18 -4.26
CA THR A 77 8.29 1.57 -3.74
C THR A 77 9.24 1.83 -4.91
N ASP A 78 10.04 2.89 -4.80
CA ASP A 78 11.05 3.23 -5.79
C ASP A 78 12.39 2.52 -5.54
N ASP A 79 13.30 2.57 -6.51
CA ASP A 79 14.65 2.01 -6.38
C ASP A 79 15.64 2.92 -5.65
N HIS A 80 15.22 4.14 -5.31
CA HIS A 80 15.99 5.12 -4.56
C HIS A 80 15.42 5.39 -3.16
N GLY A 81 16.23 6.04 -2.31
CA GLY A 81 15.81 6.41 -0.96
C GLY A 81 14.77 7.53 -0.96
N SER A 82 14.20 7.80 0.21
CA SER A 82 13.34 8.98 0.40
C SER A 82 14.10 10.28 0.13
N VAL A 83 13.40 11.32 -0.35
CA VAL A 83 14.00 12.65 -0.50
C VAL A 83 14.38 13.19 0.89
N ALA A 84 15.66 13.44 1.11
CA ALA A 84 16.18 13.96 2.38
C ALA A 84 16.17 15.49 2.41
N ARG A 85 16.47 16.13 1.27
CA ARG A 85 16.49 17.59 1.10
C ARG A 85 16.41 17.97 -0.37
N TYR A 86 16.24 19.26 -0.65
CA TYR A 86 16.39 19.83 -1.98
C TYR A 86 17.63 20.72 -2.03
N LEU A 87 18.34 20.69 -3.15
CA LEU A 87 19.43 21.60 -3.47
C LEU A 87 18.94 22.60 -4.50
N GLU A 88 19.17 23.88 -4.25
CA GLU A 88 18.97 24.92 -5.25
C GLU A 88 20.08 24.83 -6.31
N THR A 89 19.70 24.89 -7.57
CA THR A 89 20.57 24.87 -8.76
C THR A 89 20.26 26.07 -9.64
N GLU A 90 21.11 26.36 -10.63
CA GLU A 90 20.88 27.48 -11.57
C GLU A 90 19.55 27.39 -12.33
N THR A 91 19.00 26.18 -12.47
CA THR A 91 17.78 25.89 -13.22
C THR A 91 16.58 25.55 -12.34
N GLY A 92 16.74 25.47 -11.01
CA GLY A 92 15.64 25.18 -10.09
C GLY A 92 16.08 24.45 -8.82
N PHE A 93 15.38 23.34 -8.50
CA PHE A 93 15.65 22.54 -7.31
C PHE A 93 15.82 21.07 -7.68
N GLU A 94 16.86 20.43 -7.15
CA GLU A 94 17.13 19.01 -7.33
C GLU A 94 16.97 18.26 -6.00
N PRO A 95 16.27 17.10 -5.99
CA PRO A 95 16.15 16.30 -4.79
C PRO A 95 17.47 15.59 -4.48
N VAL A 96 17.85 15.61 -3.20
CA VAL A 96 18.92 14.78 -2.64
C VAL A 96 18.27 13.65 -1.87
N PHE A 97 18.50 12.42 -2.33
CA PHE A 97 17.94 11.23 -1.72
C PHE A 97 18.77 10.75 -0.54
N ALA A 98 18.11 10.18 0.46
CA ALA A 98 18.75 9.33 1.45
C ALA A 98 19.34 8.09 0.76
N ALA A 99 20.17 7.33 1.48
CA ALA A 99 20.55 6.00 1.02
C ALA A 99 19.28 5.18 0.74
N GLY A 100 19.25 4.48 -0.40
CA GLY A 100 18.12 3.64 -0.78
C GLY A 100 17.84 2.55 0.24
N VAL A 101 16.62 2.00 0.22
CA VAL A 101 16.28 0.84 1.03
C VAL A 101 17.11 -0.34 0.54
N ALA A 102 18.20 -0.64 1.24
CA ALA A 102 19.08 -1.73 0.90
C ALA A 102 18.27 -3.03 0.77
N GLY A 103 18.38 -3.69 -0.39
CA GLY A 103 17.75 -4.98 -0.64
C GLY A 103 16.42 -4.97 -1.42
N VAL A 104 15.77 -3.82 -1.67
CA VAL A 104 14.55 -3.80 -2.52
C VAL A 104 14.87 -4.15 -3.97
N ALA A 105 15.99 -3.63 -4.50
CA ALA A 105 16.48 -4.00 -5.82
C ALA A 105 16.77 -5.52 -5.90
N ASP A 106 17.49 -6.06 -4.92
CA ASP A 106 17.83 -7.49 -4.84
C ASP A 106 16.61 -8.39 -4.61
N TRP A 107 15.56 -7.87 -3.98
CA TRP A 107 14.29 -8.58 -3.78
C TRP A 107 13.56 -8.88 -5.10
N GLY A 108 13.75 -8.04 -6.12
CA GLY A 108 13.14 -8.20 -7.43
C GLY A 108 12.19 -7.08 -7.84
N LEU A 109 12.37 -5.85 -7.33
CA LEU A 109 11.52 -4.70 -7.66
C LEU A 109 11.38 -4.50 -9.18
N ALA A 110 12.47 -4.63 -9.94
CA ALA A 110 12.44 -4.51 -11.40
C ALA A 110 11.46 -5.50 -12.05
N THR A 111 11.37 -6.72 -11.53
CA THR A 111 10.42 -7.73 -12.04
C THR A 111 8.97 -7.35 -11.72
N VAL A 112 8.72 -6.80 -10.53
CA VAL A 112 7.39 -6.32 -10.14
C VAL A 112 6.95 -5.14 -11.03
N HIS A 113 7.82 -4.15 -11.20
CA HIS A 113 7.56 -3.00 -12.06
C HIS A 113 7.32 -3.40 -13.51
N GLU A 114 8.13 -4.32 -14.05
CA GLU A 114 7.95 -4.81 -15.41
C GLU A 114 6.64 -5.58 -15.56
N THR A 115 6.26 -6.38 -14.57
CA THR A 115 4.97 -7.08 -14.56
C THR A 115 3.80 -6.10 -14.57
N ILE A 116 3.86 -5.05 -13.75
CA ILE A 116 2.81 -4.01 -13.69
C ILE A 116 2.72 -3.26 -15.02
N ARG A 117 3.86 -2.85 -15.59
CA ARG A 117 3.90 -2.16 -16.89
C ARG A 117 3.38 -3.04 -18.01
N THR A 118 3.76 -4.31 -18.03
CA THR A 118 3.27 -5.29 -19.01
C THR A 118 1.76 -5.43 -18.90
N VAL A 119 1.24 -5.69 -17.70
CA VAL A 119 -0.22 -5.83 -17.48
C VAL A 119 -0.96 -4.55 -17.84
N ALA A 120 -0.47 -3.37 -17.44
CA ALA A 120 -1.08 -2.10 -17.79
C ALA A 120 -1.05 -1.84 -19.31
N GLY A 121 0.06 -2.19 -19.98
CA GLY A 121 0.20 -2.12 -21.42
C GLY A 121 -0.82 -3.00 -22.13
N GLU A 122 -0.93 -4.27 -21.75
CA GLU A 122 -1.91 -5.20 -22.32
C GLU A 122 -3.36 -4.75 -22.06
N LEU A 123 -3.67 -4.22 -20.86
CA LEU A 123 -5.00 -3.69 -20.56
C LEU A 123 -5.38 -2.46 -21.40
N VAL A 124 -4.40 -1.63 -21.80
CA VAL A 124 -4.62 -0.44 -22.63
C VAL A 124 -4.64 -0.79 -24.12
N LEU A 125 -3.75 -1.69 -24.56
CA LEU A 125 -3.56 -2.06 -25.96
C LEU A 125 -4.62 -3.06 -26.44
N ALA A 126 -5.12 -3.92 -25.56
CA ALA A 126 -6.20 -4.84 -25.85
C ALA A 126 -7.57 -4.26 -25.43
N ALA A 127 -7.81 -2.98 -25.70
CA ALA A 127 -9.06 -2.30 -25.39
C ALA A 127 -10.29 -2.93 -26.09
N ASP A 128 -10.05 -3.73 -27.13
CA ASP A 128 -11.03 -4.58 -27.83
C ASP A 128 -11.27 -5.94 -27.13
N LEU A 129 -10.27 -6.51 -26.45
CA LEU A 129 -10.40 -7.71 -25.62
C LEU A 129 -10.96 -7.42 -24.22
N VAL A 130 -10.94 -6.17 -23.77
CA VAL A 130 -11.68 -5.69 -22.59
C VAL A 130 -13.04 -5.15 -23.08
N PRO A 131 -14.07 -6.01 -23.24
CA PRO A 131 -15.26 -5.69 -24.05
C PRO A 131 -16.07 -4.54 -23.47
N HIS A 132 -15.81 -4.19 -22.21
CA HIS A 132 -16.38 -3.03 -21.56
C HIS A 132 -15.29 -2.30 -20.75
N ARG A 133 -14.83 -1.16 -21.27
CA ARG A 133 -14.18 -0.07 -20.51
C ARG A 133 -14.96 0.39 -19.26
N HIS A 134 -16.15 -0.15 -19.05
CA HIS A 134 -17.05 0.08 -17.93
C HIS A 134 -17.11 -1.10 -16.94
N VAL A 135 -16.36 -2.19 -17.16
CA VAL A 135 -16.27 -3.27 -16.15
C VAL A 135 -15.51 -2.74 -14.95
N ASP A 136 -16.18 -2.70 -13.81
CA ASP A 136 -15.55 -2.43 -12.53
C ASP A 136 -14.79 -3.66 -12.03
N LEU A 137 -13.46 -3.64 -12.16
CA LEU A 137 -12.57 -4.71 -11.71
C LEU A 137 -12.23 -4.65 -10.22
N ARG A 138 -12.66 -3.61 -9.49
CA ARG A 138 -12.25 -3.39 -8.09
C ARG A 138 -12.66 -4.54 -7.19
N ALA A 139 -13.86 -5.09 -7.37
CA ALA A 139 -14.34 -6.24 -6.60
C ALA A 139 -13.43 -7.46 -6.79
N ALA A 140 -13.19 -7.85 -8.05
CA ALA A 140 -12.36 -8.98 -8.38
C ALA A 140 -10.91 -8.81 -7.92
N ALA A 141 -10.36 -7.60 -8.03
CA ALA A 141 -9.02 -7.27 -7.54
C ALA A 141 -8.91 -7.42 -6.02
N ILE A 142 -9.94 -7.00 -5.27
CA ILE A 142 -9.98 -7.15 -3.81
C ILE A 142 -10.13 -8.60 -3.39
N ASP A 143 -10.92 -9.39 -4.12
CA ASP A 143 -11.06 -10.81 -3.86
C ASP A 143 -9.74 -11.56 -4.12
N ALA A 144 -9.08 -11.26 -5.24
CA ALA A 144 -7.77 -11.79 -5.58
C ALA A 144 -6.72 -11.42 -4.52
N PHE A 145 -6.66 -10.14 -4.12
CA PHE A 145 -5.84 -9.68 -3.01
C PHE A 145 -6.17 -10.43 -1.73
N GLY A 146 -7.45 -10.58 -1.40
CA GLY A 146 -7.89 -11.23 -0.18
C GLY A 146 -7.45 -12.70 -0.11
N LEU A 147 -7.50 -13.42 -1.24
CA LEU A 147 -7.00 -14.78 -1.34
C LEU A 147 -5.48 -14.84 -1.11
N PHE A 148 -4.73 -14.04 -1.86
CA PHE A 148 -3.28 -13.91 -1.73
C PHE A 148 -2.87 -13.57 -0.29
N TRP A 149 -3.47 -12.54 0.30
CA TRP A 149 -3.06 -12.02 1.59
C TRP A 149 -3.43 -12.94 2.75
N ARG A 150 -4.55 -13.67 2.68
CA ARG A 150 -4.98 -14.57 3.77
C ARG A 150 -4.40 -15.98 3.63
N SER A 151 -4.18 -16.46 2.42
CA SER A 151 -3.81 -17.85 2.15
C SER A 151 -2.82 -17.94 0.98
N PRO A 152 -1.62 -17.35 1.12
CA PRO A 152 -0.65 -17.37 0.05
C PRO A 152 -0.15 -18.79 -0.24
N THR A 153 0.27 -19.01 -1.47
CA THR A 153 1.04 -20.20 -1.84
C THR A 153 2.42 -20.20 -1.17
N GLY A 154 3.11 -21.35 -1.21
CA GLY A 154 4.46 -21.45 -0.65
C GLY A 154 5.46 -20.48 -1.31
N PRO A 155 5.53 -20.43 -2.65
CA PRO A 155 6.33 -19.46 -3.38
C PRO A 155 5.96 -18.00 -3.06
N GLU A 156 4.67 -17.65 -3.08
CA GLU A 156 4.20 -16.31 -2.74
C GLU A 156 4.67 -15.86 -1.36
N ALA A 157 4.47 -16.69 -0.35
CA ALA A 157 4.86 -16.37 1.02
C ALA A 157 6.38 -16.18 1.16
N ARG A 158 7.20 -16.92 0.39
CA ARG A 158 8.66 -16.78 0.42
C ARG A 158 9.11 -15.47 -0.22
N VAL A 159 8.61 -15.16 -1.42
CA VAL A 159 9.02 -13.96 -2.17
C VAL A 159 8.49 -12.72 -1.46
N TRP A 160 7.16 -12.59 -1.32
CA TRP A 160 6.55 -11.39 -0.76
C TRP A 160 6.83 -11.22 0.73
N GLY A 161 6.98 -12.33 1.48
CA GLY A 161 7.34 -12.28 2.89
C GLY A 161 8.74 -11.73 3.16
N ALA A 162 9.68 -11.95 2.23
CA ALA A 162 11.05 -11.48 2.32
C ALA A 162 11.23 -10.00 1.94
N TYR A 163 10.16 -9.31 1.52
CA TYR A 163 10.24 -7.91 1.13
C TYR A 163 10.81 -7.05 2.28
N PRO A 164 11.90 -6.30 2.05
CA PRO A 164 12.57 -5.50 3.07
C PRO A 164 11.79 -4.21 3.34
N PHE A 165 10.73 -4.31 4.13
CA PHE A 165 9.83 -3.19 4.41
C PHE A 165 10.48 -2.19 5.37
N GLU A 166 10.51 -0.92 4.97
CA GLU A 166 10.98 0.18 5.81
C GLU A 166 9.85 0.65 6.75
N ASP A 167 10.07 0.54 8.06
CA ASP A 167 9.16 1.02 9.09
C ASP A 167 9.84 2.17 9.85
N GLY A 168 9.35 3.40 9.67
CA GLY A 168 9.85 4.59 10.36
C GLY A 168 10.04 5.77 9.41
N TRP A 169 10.80 6.77 9.85
CA TRP A 169 11.16 7.95 9.06
C TRP A 169 12.60 8.36 9.35
N GLY A 170 13.33 8.80 8.33
CA GLY A 170 14.69 9.33 8.50
C GLY A 170 15.66 8.33 9.12
N SER A 171 16.45 8.76 10.11
CA SER A 171 17.45 7.93 10.77
C SER A 171 16.89 6.82 11.65
N ASP A 172 15.60 6.88 12.00
CA ASP A 172 14.94 5.89 12.87
C ASP A 172 14.26 4.77 12.07
N ALA A 173 14.33 4.84 10.73
CA ALA A 173 13.77 3.83 9.86
C ALA A 173 14.47 2.47 10.06
N MET A 174 13.67 1.43 10.24
CA MET A 174 14.17 0.06 10.35
C MET A 174 13.61 -0.81 9.23
N THR A 175 14.47 -1.61 8.62
CA THR A 175 14.09 -2.54 7.57
C THR A 175 13.78 -3.92 8.15
N HIS A 176 12.57 -4.43 7.88
CA HIS A 176 12.15 -5.76 8.32
C HIS A 176 11.38 -6.51 7.23
N PRO A 177 11.59 -7.82 7.09
CA PRO A 177 10.73 -8.64 6.24
C PRO A 177 9.31 -8.69 6.80
N ILE A 178 8.32 -8.54 5.94
CA ILE A 178 6.91 -8.53 6.37
C ILE A 178 6.41 -9.90 6.84
N ALA A 179 7.09 -11.00 6.48
CA ALA A 179 6.80 -12.31 7.02
C ALA A 179 8.06 -13.19 7.12
N GLN A 180 8.13 -13.96 8.19
CA GLN A 180 9.17 -14.96 8.39
C GLN A 180 8.59 -16.22 9.02
N ARG A 181 9.29 -17.34 8.83
CA ARG A 181 9.02 -18.57 9.57
C ARG A 181 9.10 -18.31 11.06
N GLN A 182 8.05 -18.70 11.79
CA GLN A 182 7.99 -18.55 13.24
C GLN A 182 8.36 -19.86 13.94
N LEU A 183 9.05 -19.73 15.06
CA LEU A 183 9.17 -20.81 16.05
C LEU A 183 7.90 -20.86 16.91
N PRO A 184 7.52 -22.02 17.47
CA PRO A 184 6.35 -22.13 18.35
C PRO A 184 6.37 -21.11 19.51
N THR A 185 7.54 -20.87 20.09
CA THR A 185 7.73 -19.91 21.20
C THR A 185 7.52 -18.46 20.78
N ALA A 186 7.82 -18.12 19.53
CA ALA A 186 7.61 -16.77 18.98
C ALA A 186 6.14 -16.51 18.59
N ALA A 187 5.40 -17.55 18.20
CA ALA A 187 3.99 -17.44 17.81
C ALA A 187 3.07 -16.89 18.93
N VAL A 188 3.49 -17.03 20.19
CA VAL A 188 2.78 -16.55 21.39
C VAL A 188 3.14 -15.09 21.74
N ARG A 189 4.24 -14.53 21.21
CA ARG A 189 4.70 -13.16 21.48
C ARG A 189 3.92 -12.12 20.65
N ARG A 190 4.00 -10.84 21.02
CA ARG A 190 3.40 -9.72 20.24
C ARG A 190 3.86 -9.72 18.78
N GLN A 191 3.05 -9.11 17.91
CA GLN A 191 3.39 -8.97 16.48
C GLN A 191 4.75 -8.28 16.36
N PRO A 192 5.65 -8.74 15.47
CA PRO A 192 6.99 -8.17 15.35
C PRO A 192 7.01 -6.68 15.02
N HIS A 193 6.15 -6.24 14.10
CA HIS A 193 5.99 -4.84 13.69
C HIS A 193 4.58 -4.63 13.09
N ARG A 194 4.21 -3.37 12.81
CA ARG A 194 2.84 -3.00 12.41
C ARG A 194 2.42 -3.50 11.01
N HIS A 195 3.41 -3.77 10.15
CA HIS A 195 3.23 -4.24 8.78
C HIS A 195 3.31 -5.77 8.64
N TRP A 196 3.25 -6.51 9.76
CA TRP A 196 3.42 -7.96 9.76
C TRP A 196 2.31 -8.71 8.98
N TRP A 197 2.73 -9.54 8.04
CA TRP A 197 1.87 -10.35 7.18
C TRP A 197 1.66 -11.77 7.76
N HIS A 198 0.54 -11.92 8.47
CA HIS A 198 0.16 -13.20 9.12
C HIS A 198 0.00 -14.36 8.15
N GLY A 199 -0.59 -14.14 6.97
CA GLY A 199 -0.81 -15.19 5.96
C GLY A 199 0.51 -15.78 5.48
N GLY A 200 1.49 -14.91 5.19
CA GLY A 200 2.84 -15.32 4.83
C GLY A 200 3.52 -16.11 5.96
N ALA A 201 3.49 -15.58 7.18
CA ALA A 201 4.12 -16.23 8.34
C ALA A 201 3.54 -17.62 8.63
N GLU A 202 2.21 -17.79 8.56
CA GLU A 202 1.54 -19.09 8.68
C GLU A 202 2.01 -20.09 7.62
N ARG A 203 2.14 -19.63 6.38
CA ARG A 203 2.52 -20.47 5.25
C ARG A 203 3.97 -20.92 5.32
N LEU A 204 4.87 -20.04 5.78
CA LEU A 204 6.29 -20.31 5.98
C LEU A 204 6.57 -21.19 7.22
N SER A 205 5.62 -21.27 8.16
CA SER A 205 5.80 -21.99 9.41
C SER A 205 5.42 -23.47 9.31
N GLY A 206 6.02 -24.27 10.21
CA GLY A 206 5.73 -25.71 10.32
C GLY A 206 4.32 -25.99 10.85
N PRO A 207 3.82 -27.23 10.74
CA PRO A 207 2.42 -27.57 11.04
C PRO A 207 1.94 -27.13 12.43
N SER A 208 2.72 -27.41 13.48
CA SER A 208 2.35 -27.09 14.86
C SER A 208 2.31 -25.58 15.10
N THR A 209 3.30 -24.82 14.62
CA THR A 209 3.30 -23.36 14.70
C THR A 209 2.15 -22.74 13.91
N ARG A 210 1.84 -23.28 12.73
CA ARG A 210 0.73 -22.82 11.90
C ARG A 210 -0.60 -22.95 12.64
N ALA A 211 -0.84 -24.07 13.33
CA ALA A 211 -2.04 -24.24 14.14
C ALA A 211 -2.14 -23.17 15.24
N LEU A 212 -1.04 -22.87 15.94
CA LEU A 212 -0.99 -21.82 16.97
C LEU A 212 -1.26 -20.42 16.41
N LEU A 213 -0.68 -20.08 15.25
CA LEU A 213 -0.89 -18.80 14.59
C LEU A 213 -2.36 -18.62 14.16
N ARG A 214 -3.00 -19.66 13.64
CA ARG A 214 -4.42 -19.65 13.26
C ARG A 214 -5.34 -19.40 14.46
N LEU A 215 -5.07 -20.09 15.56
CA LEU A 215 -5.83 -19.92 16.81
C LEU A 215 -5.70 -18.48 17.31
N ARG A 216 -4.49 -17.94 17.31
CA ARG A 216 -4.23 -16.55 17.71
C ARG A 216 -4.91 -15.54 16.80
N ARG A 217 -4.86 -15.72 15.48
CA ARG A 217 -5.54 -14.82 14.54
C ARG A 217 -7.05 -14.81 14.81
N SER A 218 -7.62 -16.01 14.99
CA SER A 218 -9.05 -16.17 15.30
C SER A 218 -9.42 -15.47 16.61
N SER A 219 -8.59 -15.55 17.66
CA SER A 219 -8.85 -14.86 18.93
C SER A 219 -8.75 -13.34 18.82
N LEU A 220 -7.79 -12.82 18.04
CA LEU A 220 -7.66 -11.39 17.76
C LEU A 220 -8.83 -10.83 16.94
N GLU A 221 -9.39 -11.61 16.02
CA GLU A 221 -10.57 -11.23 15.24
C GLU A 221 -11.87 -11.27 16.07
N LEU A 222 -11.93 -12.14 17.08
CA LEU A 222 -13.10 -12.29 17.96
C LEU A 222 -13.11 -11.26 19.11
N ALA A 223 -11.95 -10.87 19.64
CA ALA A 223 -11.87 -10.00 20.82
C ALA A 223 -12.61 -8.64 20.66
N PRO A 224 -12.52 -7.92 19.51
CA PRO A 224 -13.29 -6.69 19.30
C PRO A 224 -14.80 -6.94 19.25
N LYS A 225 -15.23 -8.06 18.65
CA LYS A 225 -16.66 -8.44 18.52
C LYS A 225 -17.28 -8.77 19.87
N ILE A 226 -16.51 -9.39 20.77
CA ILE A 226 -16.95 -9.69 22.14
C ILE A 226 -17.04 -8.40 22.96
N ARG A 227 -16.03 -7.51 22.87
CA ARG A 227 -16.06 -6.21 23.57
C ARG A 227 -17.24 -5.34 23.14
N ALA A 228 -17.56 -5.30 21.85
CA ALA A 228 -18.69 -4.54 21.32
C ALA A 228 -20.07 -5.11 21.69
N ARG A 229 -20.15 -6.32 22.27
CA ARG A 229 -21.40 -6.93 22.76
C ARG A 229 -21.58 -6.81 24.26
N LEU A 230 -20.53 -6.46 25.00
CA LEU A 230 -20.49 -6.40 26.46
C LEU A 230 -20.40 -4.97 27.02
N GLY A 231 -20.30 -3.97 26.16
CA GLY A 231 -20.41 -2.55 26.49
C GLY A 231 -21.49 -1.91 25.63
#